data_AF-A0A564SBH1-F1
#
_entry.id   AF-A0A564SBH1-F1
#
_cell.length_a   1.000
_cell.length_b   1.000
_cell.length_c   1.000
_cell.angle_alpha   90.00
_cell.angle_beta   90.00
_cell.angle_gamma   90.00
#
_symmetry.space_group_name_H-M   'P 1'
#
loop_
_entity.id
_entity.type
_entity.pdbx_description
1 polymer ?
#
loop_
_entity_poly.entity_id
_entity_poly.type
_entity_poly.pdbx_seq_one_letter_code
_entity_poly.pdbx_strand_id
1 'polypeptide(L)'
;MNRGEHEGEVGVGIYYFDVERNLIQEKAFIPSKKSYAIAADELGKMVYYNHAEEQLYVLADGTLYQVDLKKNKQTTLAENLKEGQYAVSSDGHLMAYESEGNKKGGTEIQVMNLSSLHTYTVETAEGEQISPLGFVNGDFIYGKMKSEDAGKKASGESITPMYELEIRNSKNKKVASYSFVEKGIYISDILIDDNMVTLNRVEKSGDIYNVTSQEFITNNEERKDTEIKTEVYTTVLMEKQMRITFAEGAGDKSVKVIRPNQLASKNELEMVLADRSESVKYYVYGVGELAGIYDKASYAIQKAQQISGVVISSDQKYVWEKGNRDLAYSIEDVALSKEGEETSLEACERYMKTYDAQKVDLTGCTLDQVLYVINRGCPVIALTSADHAILLTGYTKNDITYIDPENGESQTVSISEMEGMVSGSGNTFIGYIK
;
A
#
# COMPACT_ATOMS: atom_id res chain seq x y z
N MET A 1 7.88 -2.08 -24.22
CA MET A 1 8.36 -3.28 -24.94
C MET A 1 9.47 -2.88 -25.90
N ASN A 2 10.61 -3.56 -25.87
CA ASN A 2 11.83 -3.15 -26.59
C ASN A 2 12.17 -4.04 -27.81
N ARG A 3 11.27 -4.95 -28.19
CA ARG A 3 11.37 -5.86 -29.33
C ARG A 3 10.04 -6.58 -29.56
N GLY A 4 9.87 -7.17 -30.75
CA GLY A 4 8.73 -8.04 -31.07
C GLY A 4 7.58 -7.27 -31.72
N GLU A 5 6.38 -7.88 -31.75
CA GLU A 5 5.20 -7.27 -32.39
C GLU A 5 4.76 -5.98 -31.68
N HIS A 6 4.95 -5.90 -30.37
CA HIS A 6 4.61 -4.74 -29.53
C HIS A 6 5.77 -3.75 -29.36
N GLU A 7 6.79 -3.77 -30.22
CA GLU A 7 7.96 -2.89 -30.08
C GLU A 7 7.56 -1.41 -30.08
N GLY A 8 7.96 -0.67 -29.04
CA GLY A 8 7.59 0.74 -28.85
C GLY A 8 6.34 0.95 -27.99
N GLU A 9 5.58 -0.10 -27.70
CA GLU A 9 4.38 -0.02 -26.86
C GLU A 9 4.71 -0.18 -25.38
N VAL A 10 3.89 0.41 -24.51
CA VAL A 10 3.91 0.17 -23.07
C VAL A 10 2.75 -0.74 -22.72
N GLY A 11 3.01 -1.80 -21.96
CA GLY A 11 2.00 -2.80 -21.62
C GLY A 11 2.61 -4.05 -21.00
N VAL A 12 1.76 -5.03 -20.71
CA VAL A 12 2.14 -6.33 -20.17
C VAL A 12 1.86 -7.40 -21.21
N GLY A 13 2.91 -8.14 -21.60
CA GLY A 13 2.79 -9.33 -22.44
C GLY A 13 2.67 -10.59 -21.59
N ILE A 14 1.63 -11.38 -21.81
CA ILE A 14 1.37 -12.64 -21.13
C ILE A 14 1.88 -13.76 -22.03
N TYR A 15 2.95 -14.42 -21.59
CA TYR A 15 3.57 -15.52 -22.33
C TYR A 15 3.39 -16.84 -21.59
N TYR A 16 3.09 -17.89 -22.35
CA TYR A 16 3.09 -19.26 -21.87
C TYR A 16 4.22 -20.05 -22.54
N PHE A 17 5.02 -20.75 -21.74
CA PHE A 17 6.07 -21.63 -22.23
C PHE A 17 5.61 -23.09 -22.19
N ASP A 18 5.53 -23.70 -23.37
CA ASP A 18 5.27 -25.14 -23.55
C ASP A 18 6.60 -25.89 -23.62
N VAL A 19 6.89 -26.65 -22.57
CA VAL A 19 8.15 -27.41 -22.43
C VAL A 19 8.25 -28.55 -23.46
N GLU A 20 7.14 -29.22 -23.79
CA GLU A 20 7.14 -30.37 -24.71
C GLU A 20 7.42 -29.92 -26.13
N ARG A 21 6.87 -28.76 -26.52
CA ARG A 21 7.05 -28.17 -27.85
C ARG A 21 8.27 -27.26 -27.94
N ASN A 22 8.92 -26.94 -26.81
CA ASN A 22 9.96 -25.93 -26.71
C ASN A 22 9.53 -24.63 -27.41
N LEU A 23 8.35 -24.12 -27.00
CA LEU A 23 7.64 -23.05 -27.68
C LEU A 23 7.14 -22.01 -26.67
N ILE A 24 7.46 -20.74 -26.90
CA ILE A 24 6.83 -19.62 -26.22
C ILE A 24 5.66 -19.14 -27.07
N GLN A 25 4.49 -19.04 -26.45
CA GLN A 25 3.28 -18.49 -27.07
C GLN A 25 2.86 -17.23 -26.34
N GLU A 26 2.64 -16.15 -27.08
CA GLU A 26 1.92 -15.00 -26.53
C GLU A 26 0.43 -15.35 -26.40
N LYS A 27 -0.13 -15.12 -25.21
CA LYS A 27 -1.53 -15.41 -24.88
C LYS A 27 -2.39 -14.17 -24.87
N ALA A 28 -1.84 -13.05 -24.42
CA ALA A 28 -2.49 -11.75 -24.43
C ALA A 28 -1.44 -10.65 -24.32
N PHE A 29 -1.80 -9.46 -24.77
CA PHE A 29 -1.07 -8.22 -24.51
C PHE A 29 -2.05 -7.19 -23.94
N ILE A 30 -1.68 -6.60 -22.81
CA ILE A 30 -2.48 -5.56 -22.14
C ILE A 30 -1.78 -4.23 -22.42
N PRO A 31 -2.25 -3.43 -23.40
CA PRO A 31 -1.66 -2.13 -23.67
C PRO A 31 -1.95 -1.16 -22.53
N SER A 32 -1.02 -0.24 -22.29
CA SER A 32 -1.19 0.87 -21.36
C SER A 32 -0.78 2.19 -22.00
N LYS A 33 -1.59 3.22 -21.75
CA LYS A 33 -1.28 4.60 -22.14
C LYS A 33 -0.43 5.32 -21.11
N LYS A 34 -0.21 4.71 -19.94
CA LYS A 34 0.59 5.25 -18.84
C LYS A 34 2.09 5.02 -19.12
N SER A 35 2.97 5.74 -18.43
CA SER A 35 4.41 5.53 -18.58
C SER A 35 4.81 4.11 -18.14
N TYR A 36 5.93 3.59 -18.67
CA TYR A 36 6.42 2.25 -18.34
C TYR A 36 6.41 1.95 -16.84
N ALA A 37 6.93 2.88 -16.04
CA ALA A 37 7.08 2.67 -14.62
C ALA A 37 5.74 2.57 -13.89
N ILE A 38 4.75 3.37 -14.31
CA ILE A 38 3.40 3.33 -13.75
C ILE A 38 2.69 2.04 -14.17
N ALA A 39 2.75 1.70 -15.45
CA ALA A 39 2.16 0.46 -15.97
C ALA A 39 2.77 -0.78 -15.31
N ALA A 40 4.09 -0.78 -15.05
CA ALA A 40 4.78 -1.87 -14.37
C ALA A 40 4.35 -2.01 -12.91
N ASP A 41 4.12 -0.91 -12.18
CA ASP A 41 3.60 -0.96 -10.81
C ASP A 41 2.13 -1.41 -10.76
N GLU A 42 1.27 -0.78 -11.56
CA GLU A 42 -0.18 -1.04 -11.53
C GLU A 42 -0.53 -2.45 -12.00
N LEU A 43 -0.02 -2.85 -13.17
CA LEU A 43 -0.27 -4.18 -13.72
C LEU A 43 0.62 -5.25 -13.09
N GLY A 44 1.70 -4.86 -12.42
CA GLY A 44 2.56 -5.77 -11.67
C GLY A 44 1.93 -6.29 -10.38
N LYS A 45 0.96 -5.56 -9.80
CA LYS A 45 0.30 -5.92 -8.55
C LYS A 45 -0.43 -7.26 -8.64
N MET A 46 -1.19 -7.48 -9.71
CA MET A 46 -1.84 -8.77 -9.93
C MET A 46 -2.20 -9.00 -11.40
N VAL A 47 -1.49 -9.94 -11.99
CA VAL A 47 -1.84 -10.60 -13.26
C VAL A 47 -1.61 -12.09 -13.07
N TYR A 48 -2.63 -12.90 -13.33
CA TYR A 48 -2.51 -14.36 -13.25
C TYR A 48 -3.15 -15.03 -14.47
N TYR A 49 -2.39 -15.89 -15.14
CA TYR A 49 -2.87 -16.68 -16.28
C TYR A 49 -3.05 -18.15 -15.88
N ASN A 50 -4.30 -18.61 -15.86
CA ASN A 50 -4.63 -20.02 -15.74
C ASN A 50 -4.56 -20.69 -17.12
N HIS A 51 -3.52 -21.51 -17.34
CA HIS A 51 -3.32 -22.18 -18.61
C HIS A 51 -4.40 -23.23 -18.93
N ALA A 52 -4.87 -24.00 -17.94
CA ALA A 52 -5.80 -25.10 -18.16
C ALA A 52 -7.13 -24.62 -18.75
N GLU A 53 -7.66 -23.52 -18.21
CA GLU A 53 -8.92 -22.94 -18.65
C GLU A 53 -8.77 -21.71 -19.56
N GLU A 54 -7.53 -21.30 -19.82
CA GLU A 54 -7.18 -20.07 -20.56
C GLU A 54 -7.90 -18.83 -20.01
N GLN A 55 -7.92 -18.72 -18.68
CA GLN A 55 -8.48 -17.57 -17.97
C GLN A 55 -7.36 -16.64 -17.53
N LEU A 56 -7.49 -15.36 -17.85
CA LEU A 56 -6.59 -14.31 -17.40
C LEU A 56 -7.30 -13.45 -16.35
N TYR A 57 -6.64 -13.23 -15.23
CA TYR A 57 -7.11 -12.36 -14.16
C TYR A 57 -6.18 -11.16 -14.03
N VAL A 58 -6.75 -9.96 -13.93
CA VAL A 58 -6.00 -8.70 -13.89
C VAL A 58 -6.66 -7.77 -12.89
N LEU A 59 -5.89 -7.24 -11.94
CA LEU A 59 -6.31 -6.12 -11.11
C LEU A 59 -5.66 -4.84 -11.66
N ALA A 60 -6.48 -3.89 -12.09
CA ALA A 60 -6.00 -2.60 -12.56
C ALA A 60 -6.97 -1.50 -12.11
N ASP A 61 -6.44 -0.40 -11.57
CA ASP A 61 -7.21 0.76 -11.11
C ASP A 61 -8.41 0.38 -10.20
N GLY A 62 -8.19 -0.57 -9.28
CA GLY A 62 -9.22 -1.05 -8.34
C GLY A 62 -10.30 -1.91 -8.98
N THR A 63 -10.16 -2.28 -10.25
CA THR A 63 -11.09 -3.16 -10.95
C THR A 63 -10.45 -4.52 -11.21
N LEU A 64 -11.11 -5.58 -10.75
CA LEU A 64 -10.70 -6.96 -10.95
C LEU A 64 -11.40 -7.53 -12.19
N TYR A 65 -10.62 -7.83 -13.22
CA TYR A 65 -11.11 -8.42 -14.46
C TYR A 65 -10.83 -9.91 -14.50
N GLN A 66 -11.79 -10.66 -15.04
CA GLN A 66 -11.62 -12.01 -15.55
C GLN A 66 -11.81 -12.01 -17.06
N VAL A 67 -10.85 -12.55 -17.79
CA VAL A 67 -10.88 -12.63 -19.25
C VAL A 67 -10.78 -14.09 -19.69
N ASP A 68 -11.83 -14.58 -20.35
CA ASP A 68 -11.83 -15.87 -21.04
C ASP A 68 -11.18 -15.68 -22.41
N LEU A 69 -9.91 -16.11 -22.56
CA LEU A 69 -9.16 -15.93 -23.80
C LEU A 69 -9.71 -16.81 -24.95
N LYS A 70 -10.36 -17.95 -24.64
CA LYS A 70 -10.98 -18.82 -25.65
C LYS A 70 -12.20 -18.16 -26.27
N LYS A 71 -13.00 -17.48 -25.45
CA LYS A 71 -14.24 -16.82 -25.87
C LYS A 71 -14.06 -15.35 -26.23
N ASN A 72 -12.88 -14.78 -26.00
CA ASN A 72 -12.62 -13.35 -26.07
C ASN A 72 -13.66 -12.55 -25.27
N LYS A 73 -13.87 -12.93 -24.00
CA LYS A 73 -14.89 -12.33 -23.14
C LYS A 73 -14.27 -11.82 -21.85
N GLN A 74 -14.30 -10.50 -21.67
CA GLN A 74 -13.99 -9.83 -20.42
C GLN A 74 -15.22 -9.76 -19.52
N THR A 75 -15.05 -10.03 -18.23
CA THR A 75 -16.05 -9.91 -17.18
C THR A 75 -15.42 -9.17 -16.01
N THR A 76 -16.14 -8.21 -15.44
CA THR A 76 -15.70 -7.54 -14.21
C THR A 76 -16.18 -8.36 -13.00
N LEU A 77 -15.25 -8.72 -12.11
CA LEU A 77 -15.53 -9.46 -10.88
C LEU A 77 -15.79 -8.53 -9.68
N ALA A 78 -15.10 -7.39 -9.65
CA ALA A 78 -15.26 -6.34 -8.65
C ALA A 78 -14.76 -5.01 -9.22
N GLU A 79 -15.35 -3.90 -8.75
CA GLU A 79 -14.99 -2.53 -9.12
C GLU A 79 -14.70 -1.72 -7.86
N ASN A 80 -13.95 -0.63 -8.01
CA ASN A 80 -13.66 0.34 -6.94
C ASN A 80 -13.00 -0.26 -5.68
N LEU A 81 -12.26 -1.37 -5.84
CA LEU A 81 -11.46 -1.95 -4.77
C LEU A 81 -10.34 -0.99 -4.36
N LYS A 82 -10.32 -0.63 -3.08
CA LYS A 82 -9.26 0.16 -2.46
C LYS A 82 -8.24 -0.75 -1.78
N GLU A 83 -7.10 -0.18 -1.42
CA GLU A 83 -6.14 -0.85 -0.54
C GLU A 83 -6.86 -1.29 0.76
N GLY A 84 -6.58 -2.51 1.22
CA GLY A 84 -7.28 -3.14 2.34
C GLY A 84 -8.61 -3.83 1.97
N GLN A 85 -9.11 -3.69 0.75
CA GLN A 85 -10.30 -4.41 0.25
C GLN A 85 -9.94 -5.61 -0.64
N TYR A 86 -8.66 -5.88 -0.83
CA TYR A 86 -8.17 -7.07 -1.53
C TYR A 86 -6.81 -7.48 -0.98
N ALA A 87 -6.47 -8.75 -1.19
CA ALA A 87 -5.15 -9.30 -0.91
C ALA A 87 -4.78 -10.38 -1.92
N VAL A 88 -3.48 -10.55 -2.18
CA VAL A 88 -2.93 -11.49 -3.18
C VAL A 88 -1.76 -12.25 -2.56
N SER A 89 -1.62 -13.55 -2.86
CA SER A 89 -0.44 -14.30 -2.42
C SER A 89 0.83 -13.83 -3.12
N SER A 90 1.99 -14.06 -2.50
CA SER A 90 3.30 -13.64 -3.04
C SER A 90 3.62 -14.19 -4.43
N ASP A 91 3.06 -15.34 -4.80
CA ASP A 91 3.18 -15.99 -6.10
C ASP A 91 1.95 -15.77 -7.02
N GLY A 92 1.00 -14.93 -6.58
CA GLY A 92 -0.14 -14.48 -7.37
C GLY A 92 -1.28 -15.48 -7.57
N HIS A 93 -1.15 -16.75 -7.14
CA HIS A 93 -2.15 -17.78 -7.43
C HIS A 93 -3.37 -17.76 -6.48
N LEU A 94 -3.30 -17.02 -5.37
CA LEU A 94 -4.43 -16.80 -4.47
C LEU A 94 -4.80 -15.32 -4.45
N MET A 95 -6.09 -15.06 -4.40
CA MET A 95 -6.63 -13.71 -4.26
C MET A 95 -7.85 -13.73 -3.34
N ALA A 96 -7.98 -12.69 -2.53
CA ALA A 96 -9.19 -12.39 -1.78
C ALA A 96 -9.60 -10.95 -2.07
N TYR A 97 -10.90 -10.69 -2.20
CA TYR A 97 -11.41 -9.33 -2.40
C TYR A 97 -12.80 -9.18 -1.79
N GLU A 98 -13.12 -7.97 -1.35
CA GLU A 98 -14.46 -7.62 -0.90
C GLU A 98 -15.42 -7.59 -2.09
N SER A 99 -16.52 -8.34 -2.00
CA SER A 99 -17.57 -8.42 -3.02
C SER A 99 -18.86 -7.75 -2.55
N GLU A 100 -19.62 -7.19 -3.50
CA GLU A 100 -20.92 -6.56 -3.24
C GLU A 100 -22.06 -7.57 -2.98
N GLY A 101 -21.74 -8.85 -2.70
CA GLY A 101 -22.70 -9.95 -2.69
C GLY A 101 -23.52 -10.11 -1.42
N ASN A 102 -23.20 -9.39 -0.34
CA ASN A 102 -23.86 -9.60 0.95
C ASN A 102 -25.30 -9.02 0.98
N LYS A 103 -26.29 -9.89 0.74
CA LYS A 103 -27.72 -9.53 0.82
C LYS A 103 -28.21 -9.17 2.22
N LYS A 104 -27.40 -9.33 3.27
CA LYS A 104 -27.74 -9.11 4.68
C LYS A 104 -27.14 -7.82 5.26
N GLY A 105 -26.47 -6.98 4.45
CA GLY A 105 -26.03 -5.65 4.87
C GLY A 105 -24.69 -5.58 5.61
N GLY A 106 -23.79 -6.56 5.41
CA GLY A 106 -22.40 -6.51 5.89
C GLY A 106 -21.39 -6.73 4.75
N THR A 107 -20.09 -6.83 5.05
CA THR A 107 -19.07 -7.14 4.03
C THR A 107 -19.09 -8.64 3.65
N GLU A 108 -18.75 -8.97 2.41
CA GLU A 108 -18.51 -10.33 1.93
C GLU A 108 -17.11 -10.37 1.32
N ILE A 109 -16.34 -11.42 1.58
CA ILE A 109 -15.03 -11.63 0.95
C ILE A 109 -15.10 -12.87 0.06
N GLN A 110 -14.83 -12.69 -1.23
CA GLN A 110 -14.60 -13.79 -2.16
C GLN A 110 -13.13 -14.18 -2.13
N VAL A 111 -12.84 -15.45 -1.83
CA VAL A 111 -11.48 -16.02 -1.89
C VAL A 111 -11.41 -16.96 -3.09
N MET A 112 -10.35 -16.81 -3.90
CA MET A 112 -10.13 -17.54 -5.13
C MET A 112 -8.73 -18.14 -5.15
N ASN A 113 -8.66 -19.42 -5.49
CA ASN A 113 -7.44 -20.04 -5.95
C ASN A 113 -7.46 -20.04 -7.48
N LEU A 114 -6.67 -19.17 -8.10
CA LEU A 114 -6.68 -18.90 -9.54
C LEU A 114 -6.03 -20.04 -10.35
N SER A 115 -5.24 -20.92 -9.72
CA SER A 115 -4.66 -22.10 -10.38
C SER A 115 -5.67 -23.24 -10.53
N SER A 116 -6.46 -23.50 -9.49
CA SER A 116 -7.51 -24.54 -9.47
C SER A 116 -8.90 -24.04 -9.84
N LEU A 117 -9.07 -22.71 -9.88
CA LEU A 117 -10.36 -22.01 -10.00
C LEU A 117 -11.34 -22.31 -8.86
N HIS A 118 -10.87 -22.90 -7.77
CA HIS A 118 -11.68 -23.10 -6.60
C HIS A 118 -11.94 -21.77 -5.91
N THR A 119 -13.20 -21.53 -5.54
CA THR A 119 -13.63 -20.31 -4.86
C THR A 119 -14.45 -20.65 -3.62
N TYR A 120 -14.32 -19.84 -2.58
CA TYR A 120 -15.23 -19.86 -1.44
C TYR A 120 -15.46 -18.44 -0.92
N THR A 121 -16.50 -18.30 -0.12
CA THR A 121 -16.91 -17.01 0.42
C THR A 121 -16.77 -17.01 1.95
N VAL A 122 -16.36 -15.87 2.49
CA VAL A 122 -16.42 -15.57 3.91
C VAL A 122 -17.46 -14.46 4.07
N GLU A 123 -18.53 -14.77 4.81
CA GLU A 123 -19.60 -13.81 5.13
C GLU A 123 -19.48 -13.35 6.57
N THR A 124 -19.91 -12.11 6.81
CA THR A 124 -20.03 -11.54 8.15
C THR A 124 -21.42 -11.75 8.75
N ALA A 125 -21.51 -11.67 10.09
CA ALA A 125 -22.78 -11.57 10.80
C ALA A 125 -23.39 -10.15 10.66
N GLU A 126 -24.67 -10.00 10.98
CA GLU A 126 -25.35 -8.69 10.93
C GLU A 126 -24.66 -7.70 11.88
N GLY A 127 -24.28 -6.51 11.36
CA GLY A 127 -23.60 -5.46 12.12
C GLY A 127 -22.07 -5.59 12.25
N GLU A 128 -21.48 -6.67 11.73
CA GLU A 128 -20.02 -6.85 11.69
C GLU A 128 -19.47 -6.59 10.28
N GLN A 129 -18.22 -6.14 10.20
CA GLN A 129 -17.48 -5.95 8.96
C GLN A 129 -16.27 -6.89 8.94
N ILE A 130 -15.86 -7.31 7.75
CA ILE A 130 -14.65 -8.11 7.54
C ILE A 130 -13.79 -7.46 6.47
N SER A 131 -12.46 -7.60 6.59
CA SER A 131 -11.49 -7.09 5.60
C SER A 131 -10.41 -8.14 5.31
N PRO A 132 -10.06 -8.38 4.04
CA PRO A 132 -8.98 -9.30 3.67
C PRO A 132 -7.62 -8.71 4.05
N LEU A 133 -6.78 -9.52 4.68
CA LEU A 133 -5.48 -9.05 5.16
C LEU A 133 -4.30 -9.69 4.43
N GLY A 134 -4.46 -10.91 3.90
CA GLY A 134 -3.38 -11.58 3.18
C GLY A 134 -3.44 -13.10 3.19
N PHE A 135 -2.33 -13.69 2.77
CA PHE A 135 -2.14 -15.13 2.75
C PHE A 135 -0.80 -15.47 3.41
N VAL A 136 -0.79 -16.45 4.31
CA VAL A 136 0.43 -17.03 4.87
C VAL A 136 0.44 -18.53 4.58
N ASN A 137 1.45 -19.02 3.85
CA ASN A 137 1.54 -20.43 3.45
C ASN A 137 0.27 -21.00 2.78
N GLY A 138 -0.48 -20.16 2.06
CA GLY A 138 -1.72 -20.54 1.39
C GLY A 138 -2.97 -20.52 2.27
N ASP A 139 -2.83 -20.24 3.58
CA ASP A 139 -3.95 -19.97 4.46
C ASP A 139 -4.35 -18.49 4.35
N PHE A 140 -5.65 -18.25 4.25
CA PHE A 140 -6.24 -16.92 4.14
C PHE A 140 -6.38 -16.27 5.51
N ILE A 141 -5.97 -15.00 5.62
CA ILE A 141 -6.06 -14.18 6.82
C ILE A 141 -7.02 -13.03 6.57
N TYR A 142 -7.96 -12.82 7.50
CA TYR A 142 -8.87 -11.68 7.46
C TYR A 142 -9.15 -11.15 8.87
N GLY A 143 -9.49 -9.86 8.92
CA GLY A 143 -9.87 -9.16 10.13
C GLY A 143 -11.39 -9.06 10.28
N LYS A 144 -11.86 -9.06 11.52
CA LYS A 144 -13.24 -8.76 11.88
C LYS A 144 -13.29 -7.45 12.66
N MET A 145 -14.23 -6.61 12.28
CA MET A 145 -14.40 -5.24 12.77
C MET A 145 -15.85 -5.02 13.16
N LYS A 146 -16.07 -4.07 14.06
CA LYS A 146 -17.41 -3.60 14.39
C LYS A 146 -17.49 -2.10 14.21
N SER A 147 -18.62 -1.64 13.67
CA SER A 147 -18.88 -0.21 13.51
C SER A 147 -18.90 0.55 14.84
N GLU A 148 -19.22 -0.14 15.96
CA GLU A 148 -19.20 0.43 17.33
C GLU A 148 -17.79 0.71 17.86
N ASP A 149 -16.77 0.06 17.29
CA ASP A 149 -15.36 0.29 17.63
C ASP A 149 -14.72 1.37 16.74
N ALA A 150 -15.51 2.01 15.85
CA ALA A 150 -15.02 3.15 15.09
C ALA A 150 -14.62 4.29 16.05
N GLY A 151 -13.47 4.90 15.78
CA GLY A 151 -12.95 6.01 16.54
C GLY A 151 -11.93 6.79 15.71
N LYS A 152 -11.03 7.49 16.39
CA LYS A 152 -9.93 8.23 15.76
C LYS A 152 -8.59 7.73 16.28
N LYS A 153 -7.57 7.73 15.43
CA LYS A 153 -6.20 7.69 15.91
C LYS A 153 -5.87 9.01 16.59
N ALA A 154 -4.77 9.05 17.34
CA ALA A 154 -4.22 10.31 17.85
C ALA A 154 -4.02 11.37 16.74
N SER A 155 -3.94 10.95 15.47
CA SER A 155 -3.83 11.83 14.31
C SER A 155 -5.12 12.52 13.86
N GLY A 156 -6.26 12.15 14.42
CA GLY A 156 -7.58 12.52 13.90
C GLY A 156 -8.03 11.68 12.70
N GLU A 157 -7.18 10.81 12.13
CA GLU A 157 -7.56 9.83 11.10
C GLU A 157 -8.58 8.85 11.70
N SER A 158 -9.70 8.67 11.01
CA SER A 158 -10.69 7.67 11.40
C SER A 158 -10.09 6.27 11.34
N ILE A 159 -10.40 5.45 12.34
CA ILE A 159 -10.01 4.05 12.39
C ILE A 159 -11.19 3.20 12.83
N THR A 160 -11.36 2.06 12.18
CA THR A 160 -12.21 0.97 12.67
C THR A 160 -11.29 -0.23 12.87
N PRO A 161 -10.70 -0.40 14.06
CA PRO A 161 -9.72 -1.44 14.27
C PRO A 161 -10.40 -2.81 14.38
N MET A 162 -9.64 -3.85 14.09
CA MET A 162 -10.10 -5.23 14.12
C MET A 162 -10.10 -5.76 15.55
N TYR A 163 -11.23 -6.31 15.98
CA TYR A 163 -11.37 -6.93 17.30
C TYR A 163 -10.89 -8.38 17.31
N GLU A 164 -10.90 -9.04 16.14
CA GLU A 164 -10.44 -10.42 15.95
C GLU A 164 -9.76 -10.54 14.58
N LEU A 165 -8.67 -11.31 14.51
CA LEU A 165 -8.09 -11.81 13.27
C LEU A 165 -8.35 -13.31 13.19
N GLU A 166 -8.76 -13.80 12.02
CA GLU A 166 -9.02 -15.23 11.78
C GLU A 166 -8.22 -15.76 10.59
N ILE A 167 -7.66 -16.96 10.76
CA ILE A 167 -6.90 -17.67 9.72
C ILE A 167 -7.72 -18.89 9.29
N ARG A 168 -7.91 -19.05 7.97
CA ARG A 168 -8.67 -20.16 7.38
C ARG A 168 -7.86 -20.84 6.29
N ASN A 169 -7.90 -22.16 6.27
CA ASN A 169 -7.22 -22.93 5.23
C ASN A 169 -7.97 -22.93 3.90
N SER A 170 -7.34 -23.52 2.88
CA SER A 170 -7.88 -23.70 1.53
C SER A 170 -9.24 -24.41 1.44
N LYS A 171 -9.69 -25.09 2.49
CA LYS A 171 -11.02 -25.74 2.57
C LYS A 171 -12.05 -24.88 3.29
N ASN A 172 -11.75 -23.59 3.48
CA ASN A 172 -12.55 -22.66 4.26
C ASN A 172 -12.81 -23.15 5.70
N LYS A 173 -11.82 -23.77 6.36
CA LYS A 173 -11.92 -24.17 7.77
C LYS A 173 -11.04 -23.27 8.62
N LYS A 174 -11.59 -22.80 9.75
CA LYS A 174 -10.85 -22.04 10.76
C LYS A 174 -9.66 -22.85 11.27
N VAL A 175 -8.48 -22.26 11.17
CA VAL A 175 -7.20 -22.80 11.66
C VAL A 175 -6.84 -22.14 12.99
N ALA A 176 -6.92 -20.81 13.05
CA ALA A 176 -6.59 -20.03 14.23
C ALA A 176 -7.41 -18.73 14.31
N SER A 177 -7.42 -18.12 15.49
CA SER A 177 -7.97 -16.79 15.70
C SER A 177 -7.29 -16.10 16.88
N TYR A 178 -7.19 -14.77 16.80
CA TYR A 178 -6.50 -13.94 17.77
C TYR A 178 -7.35 -12.71 18.10
N SER A 179 -7.56 -12.45 19.39
CA SER A 179 -8.24 -11.26 19.91
C SER A 179 -7.55 -10.78 21.19
N PHE A 180 -7.51 -9.46 21.38
CA PHE A 180 -6.87 -8.82 22.54
C PHE A 180 -7.82 -7.85 23.26
N VAL A 181 -9.12 -7.90 22.94
CA VAL A 181 -10.13 -6.94 23.43
C VAL A 181 -10.26 -6.96 24.95
N GLU A 182 -10.03 -8.12 25.60
CA GLU A 182 -10.01 -8.23 27.07
C GLU A 182 -8.94 -7.34 27.73
N LYS A 183 -7.91 -6.93 26.98
CA LYS A 183 -6.86 -6.00 27.42
C LYS A 183 -7.09 -4.56 26.94
N GLY A 184 -8.23 -4.27 26.29
CA GLY A 184 -8.48 -2.98 25.65
C GLY A 184 -7.64 -2.74 24.38
N ILE A 185 -7.06 -3.80 23.81
CA ILE A 185 -6.17 -3.75 22.65
C ILE A 185 -6.88 -4.32 21.41
N TYR A 186 -6.68 -3.67 20.27
CA TYR A 186 -7.24 -4.01 18.97
C TYR A 186 -6.13 -4.11 17.92
N ILE A 187 -6.40 -4.81 16.82
CA ILE A 187 -5.46 -4.95 15.71
C ILE A 187 -5.78 -3.84 14.70
N SER A 188 -4.77 -3.07 14.31
CA SER A 188 -4.91 -1.98 13.35
C SER A 188 -4.56 -2.39 11.92
N ASP A 189 -3.56 -3.25 11.76
CA ASP A 189 -3.08 -3.77 10.48
C ASP A 189 -2.16 -4.98 10.72
N ILE A 190 -1.75 -5.67 9.65
CA ILE A 190 -0.76 -6.73 9.69
C ILE A 190 0.35 -6.53 8.66
N LEU A 191 1.51 -7.12 8.94
CA LEU A 191 2.57 -7.30 7.95
C LEU A 191 2.85 -8.79 7.81
N ILE A 192 2.90 -9.30 6.59
CA ILE A 192 3.23 -10.70 6.30
C ILE A 192 4.60 -10.74 5.66
N ASP A 193 5.53 -11.44 6.30
CA ASP A 193 6.87 -11.72 5.77
C ASP A 193 7.11 -13.22 5.80
N ASP A 194 7.07 -13.85 4.63
CA ASP A 194 7.14 -15.31 4.41
C ASP A 194 6.18 -16.11 5.32
N ASN A 195 6.66 -16.55 6.48
CA ASN A 195 5.95 -17.41 7.43
C ASN A 195 5.55 -16.68 8.72
N MET A 196 5.87 -15.40 8.84
CA MET A 196 5.63 -14.58 10.03
C MET A 196 4.59 -13.51 9.71
N VAL A 197 3.57 -13.43 10.58
CA VAL A 197 2.58 -12.37 10.55
C VAL A 197 2.83 -11.48 11.76
N THR A 198 3.12 -10.20 11.52
CA THR A 198 3.25 -9.18 12.54
C THR A 198 1.93 -8.45 12.67
N LEU A 199 1.37 -8.39 13.88
CA LEU A 199 0.15 -7.64 14.18
C LEU A 199 0.52 -6.26 14.72
N ASN A 200 0.11 -5.21 14.02
CA ASN A 200 0.18 -3.84 14.51
C ASN A 200 -1.03 -3.57 15.39
N ARG A 201 -0.82 -3.14 16.64
CA ARG A 201 -1.90 -3.04 17.65
C ARG A 201 -2.10 -1.62 18.13
N VAL A 202 -3.33 -1.34 18.54
CA VAL A 202 -3.72 -0.07 19.17
C VAL A 202 -4.49 -0.32 20.47
N GLU A 203 -4.30 0.55 21.46
CA GLU A 203 -5.02 0.54 22.73
C GLU A 203 -6.05 1.68 22.75
N LYS A 204 -7.28 1.38 23.21
CA LYS A 204 -8.38 2.34 23.26
C LYS A 204 -8.33 3.19 24.52
N SER A 205 -8.39 4.51 24.37
CA SER A 205 -8.51 5.49 25.45
C SER A 205 -9.63 6.48 25.11
N GLY A 206 -10.84 6.24 25.62
CA GLY A 206 -12.04 6.95 25.17
C GLY A 206 -12.36 6.63 23.70
N ASP A 207 -12.50 7.66 22.87
CA ASP A 207 -12.72 7.53 21.42
C ASP A 207 -11.41 7.53 20.60
N ILE A 208 -10.25 7.59 21.28
CA ILE A 208 -8.93 7.69 20.66
C ILE A 208 -8.18 6.36 20.78
N TYR A 209 -7.54 5.95 19.69
CA TYR A 209 -6.70 4.77 19.60
C TYR A 209 -5.21 5.14 19.52
N ASN A 210 -4.41 4.60 20.42
CA ASN A 210 -2.96 4.83 20.50
C ASN A 210 -2.18 3.58 20.12
N VAL A 211 -1.08 3.72 19.38
CA VAL A 211 -0.23 2.59 18.99
C VAL A 211 0.38 1.92 20.23
N THR A 212 0.41 0.59 20.24
CA THR A 212 1.05 -0.20 21.29
C THR A 212 1.95 -1.29 20.69
N SER A 213 2.64 -2.04 21.56
CA SER A 213 3.57 -3.11 21.16
C SER A 213 2.96 -4.08 20.14
N GLN A 214 3.77 -4.55 19.19
CA GLN A 214 3.36 -5.54 18.18
C GLN A 214 3.19 -6.95 18.77
N GLU A 215 2.50 -7.83 18.04
CA GLU A 215 2.43 -9.27 18.32
C GLU A 215 2.89 -10.05 17.08
N PHE A 216 3.43 -11.26 17.27
CA PHE A 216 3.95 -12.08 16.18
C PHE A 216 3.25 -13.44 16.15
N ILE A 217 2.79 -13.84 14.97
CA ILE A 217 2.29 -15.19 14.70
C ILE A 217 3.29 -15.86 13.76
N THR A 218 3.90 -16.94 14.23
CA THR A 218 4.79 -17.77 13.40
C THR A 218 4.11 -19.09 13.08
N ASN A 219 4.15 -19.50 11.82
CA ASN A 219 3.73 -20.84 11.44
C ASN A 219 4.87 -21.85 11.76
N ASN A 220 4.57 -22.86 12.57
CA ASN A 220 5.52 -23.91 12.97
C ASN A 220 5.58 -25.08 11.96
N GLU A 221 4.81 -25.05 10.87
CA GLU A 221 5.02 -26.01 9.79
C GLU A 221 6.34 -25.70 9.08
N GLU A 222 7.29 -26.62 9.20
CA GLU A 222 8.50 -26.61 8.36
C GLU A 222 8.05 -26.58 6.90
N ARG A 223 8.41 -25.50 6.19
CA ARG A 223 8.34 -25.49 4.73
C ARG A 223 9.04 -26.76 4.28
N LYS A 224 8.39 -27.56 3.43
CA LYS A 224 9.14 -28.45 2.55
C LYS A 224 10.02 -27.52 1.73
N ASP A 225 11.30 -27.46 2.08
CA ASP A 225 12.32 -26.81 1.28
C ASP A 225 12.07 -27.24 -0.17
N THR A 226 11.96 -26.28 -1.09
CA THR A 226 11.86 -26.64 -2.50
C THR A 226 13.09 -27.47 -2.84
N GLU A 227 12.88 -28.62 -3.48
CA GLU A 227 13.97 -29.51 -3.93
C GLU A 227 14.98 -28.77 -4.81
N ILE A 228 14.60 -27.62 -5.36
CA ILE A 228 15.41 -26.75 -6.21
C ILE A 228 15.41 -25.32 -5.65
N LYS A 229 16.60 -24.80 -5.33
CA LYS A 229 16.84 -23.40 -4.94
C LYS A 229 17.59 -22.67 -6.03
N THR A 230 17.20 -21.43 -6.33
CA THR A 230 17.87 -20.61 -7.34
C THR A 230 18.39 -19.32 -6.72
N GLU A 231 19.69 -19.06 -6.82
CA GLU A 231 20.34 -17.90 -6.21
C GLU A 231 21.20 -17.15 -7.23
N VAL A 232 21.17 -15.82 -7.15
CA VAL A 232 22.13 -14.99 -7.87
C VAL A 232 23.34 -14.79 -6.98
N TYR A 233 24.53 -15.09 -7.47
CA TYR A 233 25.77 -14.79 -6.76
C TYR A 233 26.77 -14.11 -7.67
N THR A 234 27.53 -13.17 -7.11
CA THR A 234 28.47 -12.35 -7.86
C THR A 234 29.89 -12.80 -7.55
N THR A 235 30.73 -12.99 -8.56
CA THR A 235 32.17 -13.18 -8.38
C THR A 235 32.96 -12.16 -9.18
N VAL A 236 34.19 -11.88 -8.77
CA VAL A 236 35.07 -10.94 -9.48
C VAL A 236 35.31 -11.37 -10.93
N LEU A 237 35.37 -12.68 -11.20
CA LEU A 237 35.70 -13.19 -12.53
C LEU A 237 34.50 -13.30 -13.48
N MET A 238 33.37 -13.80 -12.97
CA MET A 238 32.19 -14.14 -13.78
C MET A 238 31.03 -13.15 -13.58
N GLU A 239 31.24 -12.11 -12.77
CA GLU A 239 30.20 -11.16 -12.36
C GLU A 239 28.95 -11.91 -11.85
N LYS A 240 27.77 -11.59 -12.39
CA LYS A 240 26.47 -12.10 -11.97
C LYS A 240 26.24 -13.52 -12.51
N GLN A 241 26.19 -14.49 -11.62
CA GLN A 241 25.95 -15.89 -11.94
C GLN A 241 24.63 -16.37 -11.34
N MET A 242 23.92 -17.22 -12.09
CA MET A 242 22.77 -17.95 -11.58
C MET A 242 23.22 -19.33 -11.07
N ARG A 243 22.97 -19.61 -9.80
CA ARG A 243 23.18 -20.92 -9.18
C ARG A 243 21.84 -21.61 -9.02
N ILE A 244 21.75 -22.86 -9.47
CA ILE A 244 20.60 -23.74 -9.25
C ILE A 244 21.11 -24.89 -8.37
N THR A 245 20.57 -25.00 -7.16
CA THR A 245 20.95 -25.99 -6.16
C THR A 245 19.83 -27.01 -6.04
N PHE A 246 20.16 -28.29 -6.21
CA PHE A 246 19.24 -29.41 -6.07
C PHE A 246 19.50 -30.09 -4.73
N ALA A 247 18.48 -30.22 -3.88
CA ALA A 247 18.59 -30.81 -2.54
C ALA A 247 19.10 -32.26 -2.59
N GLU A 248 18.63 -33.04 -3.57
CA GLU A 248 19.05 -34.44 -3.78
C GLU A 248 20.21 -34.59 -4.78
N GLY A 249 20.80 -33.47 -5.22
CA GLY A 249 21.81 -33.44 -6.29
C GLY A 249 21.19 -33.41 -7.69
N ALA A 250 21.91 -32.82 -8.64
CA ALA A 250 21.40 -32.53 -9.99
C ALA A 250 21.30 -33.76 -10.93
N GLY A 251 21.59 -34.97 -10.45
CA GLY A 251 21.71 -36.16 -11.31
C GLY A 251 22.78 -35.98 -12.40
N ASP A 252 22.42 -36.27 -13.65
CA ASP A 252 23.28 -36.02 -14.82
C ASP A 252 23.50 -34.52 -15.03
N LYS A 253 24.77 -34.12 -15.16
CA LYS A 253 25.20 -32.73 -15.33
C LYS A 253 25.22 -32.29 -16.79
N SER A 254 24.73 -33.11 -17.71
CA SER A 254 24.60 -32.76 -19.12
C SER A 254 23.48 -31.72 -19.33
N VAL A 255 23.83 -30.44 -19.12
CA VAL A 255 22.89 -29.34 -19.34
C VAL A 255 22.77 -29.05 -20.83
N LYS A 256 21.56 -29.20 -21.38
CA LYS A 256 21.24 -28.77 -22.74
C LYS A 256 20.56 -27.40 -22.69
N VAL A 257 21.20 -26.40 -23.29
CA VAL A 257 20.56 -25.11 -23.52
C VAL A 257 19.72 -25.22 -24.80
N ILE A 258 18.41 -25.20 -24.65
CA ILE A 258 17.46 -25.13 -25.76
C ILE A 258 16.94 -23.70 -25.90
N ARG A 259 16.83 -23.22 -27.14
CA ARG A 259 16.19 -21.94 -27.44
C ARG A 259 14.77 -22.24 -27.91
N PRO A 260 13.74 -21.74 -27.23
CA PRO A 260 12.38 -21.94 -27.68
C PRO A 260 12.11 -21.13 -28.94
N ASN A 261 11.25 -21.67 -29.81
CA ASN A 261 10.65 -20.88 -30.86
C ASN A 261 9.62 -19.93 -30.24
N GLN A 262 9.33 -18.80 -30.90
CA GLN A 262 8.25 -17.90 -30.49
C GLN A 262 7.13 -17.97 -31.53
N LEU A 263 5.93 -18.27 -31.05
CA LEU A 263 4.70 -18.12 -31.83
C LEU A 263 4.01 -16.85 -31.34
N ALA A 264 4.04 -15.81 -32.16
CA ALA A 264 3.25 -14.62 -31.91
C ALA A 264 1.78 -14.89 -32.28
N SER A 265 0.87 -14.53 -31.39
CA SER A 265 -0.57 -14.76 -31.59
C SER A 265 -1.19 -13.51 -32.21
N LYS A 266 -1.77 -13.65 -33.41
CA LYS A 266 -2.43 -12.55 -34.13
C LYS A 266 -3.74 -12.05 -33.50
N ASN A 267 -4.26 -12.74 -32.49
CA ASN A 267 -5.53 -12.37 -31.86
C ASN A 267 -5.23 -11.59 -30.58
N GLU A 268 -5.01 -10.30 -30.77
CA GLU A 268 -4.83 -9.33 -29.70
C GLU A 268 -6.17 -9.16 -28.97
N LEU A 269 -6.20 -9.57 -27.70
CA LEU A 269 -7.28 -9.18 -26.81
C LEU A 269 -6.90 -7.82 -26.25
N GLU A 270 -7.33 -6.75 -26.92
CA GLU A 270 -7.21 -5.39 -26.40
C GLU A 270 -8.10 -5.27 -25.16
N MET A 271 -7.51 -5.45 -23.99
CA MET A 271 -8.17 -5.15 -22.74
C MET A 271 -8.35 -3.64 -22.61
N VAL A 272 -9.59 -3.20 -22.48
CA VAL A 272 -9.89 -1.81 -22.11
C VAL A 272 -9.93 -1.74 -20.59
N LEU A 273 -8.90 -1.16 -20.01
CA LEU A 273 -8.86 -0.83 -18.60
C LEU A 273 -9.68 0.43 -18.36
N ALA A 274 -10.50 0.43 -17.31
CA ALA A 274 -11.24 1.62 -16.92
C ALA A 274 -10.29 2.63 -16.28
N ASP A 275 -10.15 3.81 -16.89
CA ASP A 275 -9.35 4.91 -16.35
C ASP A 275 -10.22 5.69 -15.35
N ARG A 276 -10.23 5.26 -14.08
CA ARG A 276 -11.22 5.72 -13.08
C ARG A 276 -10.69 5.93 -11.66
N SER A 277 -9.39 6.14 -11.42
CA SER A 277 -8.96 6.49 -10.07
C SER A 277 -9.20 7.97 -9.77
N GLU A 278 -10.22 8.28 -8.97
CA GLU A 278 -10.43 9.64 -8.42
C GLU A 278 -9.51 9.95 -7.22
N SER A 279 -8.82 8.96 -6.66
CA SER A 279 -7.93 9.17 -5.51
C SER A 279 -6.53 9.61 -5.95
N VAL A 280 -6.02 10.67 -5.31
CA VAL A 280 -4.67 11.19 -5.58
C VAL A 280 -3.61 10.16 -5.17
N LYS A 281 -2.71 9.83 -6.11
CA LYS A 281 -1.55 8.95 -5.86
C LYS A 281 -0.28 9.77 -5.66
N TYR A 282 0.70 9.21 -4.96
CA TYR A 282 2.00 9.83 -4.70
C TYR A 282 3.14 9.00 -5.32
N TYR A 283 3.79 9.55 -6.33
CA TYR A 283 4.90 8.93 -7.06
C TYR A 283 6.22 9.34 -6.44
N VAL A 284 7.04 8.36 -6.07
CA VAL A 284 8.39 8.60 -5.56
C VAL A 284 9.39 8.34 -6.67
N TYR A 285 10.17 9.35 -7.03
CA TYR A 285 11.29 9.19 -7.96
C TYR A 285 12.62 9.37 -7.22
N GLY A 286 13.61 8.55 -7.54
CA GLY A 286 14.95 8.65 -6.98
C GLY A 286 15.98 8.04 -7.93
N VAL A 287 17.15 8.66 -8.04
CA VAL A 287 18.26 8.17 -8.88
C VAL A 287 17.87 7.94 -10.36
N GLY A 288 16.88 8.70 -10.86
CA GLY A 288 16.41 8.63 -12.25
C GLY A 288 15.29 7.62 -12.54
N GLU A 289 14.78 6.90 -11.53
CA GLU A 289 13.74 5.88 -11.69
C GLU A 289 12.56 6.11 -10.74
N LEU A 290 11.39 5.55 -11.07
CA LEU A 290 10.26 5.48 -10.15
C LEU A 290 10.56 4.41 -9.10
N ALA A 291 10.63 4.80 -7.84
CA ALA A 291 10.92 3.93 -6.72
C ALA A 291 9.66 3.32 -6.09
N GLY A 292 8.48 3.90 -6.32
CA GLY A 292 7.20 3.38 -5.83
C GLY A 292 6.04 4.36 -6.01
N ILE A 293 4.82 3.84 -5.93
CA ILE A 293 3.57 4.59 -5.94
C ILE A 293 2.84 4.31 -4.63
N TYR A 294 2.37 5.35 -3.95
CA TYR A 294 1.74 5.25 -2.65
C TYR A 294 0.38 5.95 -2.63
N ASP A 295 -0.55 5.42 -1.85
CA ASP A 295 -1.82 6.06 -1.52
C ASP A 295 -1.68 7.13 -0.42
N LYS A 296 -0.63 7.03 0.41
CA LYS A 296 -0.34 7.97 1.50
C LYS A 296 0.92 8.79 1.23
N ALA A 297 0.81 10.11 1.36
CA ALA A 297 1.93 11.03 1.17
C ALA A 297 3.07 10.77 2.17
N SER A 298 2.75 10.49 3.43
CA SER A 298 3.75 10.24 4.47
C SER A 298 4.67 9.05 4.12
N TYR A 299 4.11 7.96 3.58
CA TYR A 299 4.88 6.80 3.14
C TYR A 299 5.77 7.14 1.94
N ALA A 300 5.24 7.89 0.98
CA ALA A 300 6.01 8.37 -0.17
C ALA A 300 7.20 9.25 0.28
N ILE A 301 6.98 10.17 1.22
CA ILE A 301 8.02 11.06 1.77
C ILE A 301 9.09 10.29 2.54
N GLN A 302 8.69 9.32 3.35
CA GLN A 302 9.64 8.46 4.06
C GLN A 302 10.51 7.67 3.07
N LYS A 303 9.93 7.11 2.01
CA LYS A 303 10.69 6.42 0.97
C LYS A 303 11.63 7.39 0.23
N ALA A 304 11.13 8.55 -0.18
CA ALA A 304 11.91 9.56 -0.88
C ALA A 304 13.11 10.04 -0.05
N GLN A 305 12.93 10.25 1.26
CA GLN A 305 14.02 10.61 2.18
C GLN A 305 15.15 9.57 2.18
N GLN A 306 14.82 8.28 2.20
CA GLN A 306 15.81 7.20 2.24
C GLN A 306 16.66 7.13 0.96
N ILE A 307 16.06 7.43 -0.18
CA ILE A 307 16.71 7.31 -1.50
C ILE A 307 17.18 8.65 -2.07
N SER A 308 17.09 9.73 -1.29
CA SER A 308 17.35 11.10 -1.76
C SER A 308 16.53 11.47 -3.01
N GLY A 309 15.22 11.21 -2.94
CA GLY A 309 14.28 11.37 -4.03
C GLY A 309 13.35 12.58 -3.93
N VAL A 310 12.30 12.53 -4.75
CA VAL A 310 11.22 13.51 -4.87
C VAL A 310 9.87 12.78 -4.85
N VAL A 311 8.86 13.43 -4.28
CA VAL A 311 7.46 12.99 -4.30
C VAL A 311 6.64 13.94 -5.16
N ILE A 312 5.90 13.39 -6.12
CA ILE A 312 4.98 14.12 -7.00
C ILE A 312 3.60 13.49 -6.89
N SER A 313 2.52 14.28 -6.82
CA SER A 313 1.16 13.76 -6.85
C SER A 313 0.71 13.35 -8.27
N SER A 314 -0.37 12.59 -8.40
CA SER A 314 -1.02 12.29 -9.70
C SER A 314 -1.50 13.53 -10.45
N ASP A 315 -1.74 14.61 -9.72
CA ASP A 315 -2.07 15.93 -10.29
C ASP A 315 -0.83 16.72 -10.69
N GLN A 316 0.34 16.07 -10.70
CA GLN A 316 1.64 16.62 -11.10
C GLN A 316 2.14 17.75 -10.18
N LYS A 317 1.70 17.78 -8.92
CA LYS A 317 2.18 18.74 -7.91
C LYS A 317 3.37 18.19 -7.15
N TYR A 318 4.37 19.03 -6.88
CA TYR A 318 5.48 18.66 -6.01
C TYR A 318 5.00 18.58 -4.56
N VAL A 319 5.16 17.40 -3.97
CA VAL A 319 4.76 17.13 -2.59
C VAL A 319 5.94 17.27 -1.64
N TRP A 320 7.11 16.77 -2.05
CA TRP A 320 8.32 16.79 -1.22
C TRP A 320 9.59 16.56 -2.04
N GLU A 321 10.71 17.20 -1.66
CA GLU A 321 12.01 17.05 -2.33
C GLU A 321 13.16 17.00 -1.33
N LYS A 322 14.07 16.01 -1.48
CA LYS A 322 15.26 15.95 -0.62
C LYS A 322 16.22 17.10 -0.95
N GLY A 323 16.57 17.87 0.08
CA GLY A 323 17.64 18.87 0.00
C GLY A 323 17.25 20.19 -0.66
N ASN A 324 16.01 20.34 -1.11
CA ASN A 324 15.48 21.57 -1.70
C ASN A 324 14.68 22.36 -0.64
N ARG A 325 15.35 22.72 0.46
CA ARG A 325 14.76 23.48 1.58
C ARG A 325 15.77 24.49 2.11
N ASP A 326 15.32 25.72 2.37
CA ASP A 326 16.16 26.74 3.01
C ASP A 326 16.57 26.33 4.43
N LEU A 327 17.68 26.89 4.91
CA LEU A 327 18.16 26.64 6.27
C LEU A 327 17.31 27.34 7.34
N ALA A 328 16.57 28.37 6.95
CA ALA A 328 15.60 29.08 7.77
C ALA A 328 14.50 29.64 6.86
N TYR A 329 13.25 29.57 7.34
CA TYR A 329 12.10 30.10 6.63
C TYR A 329 11.02 30.47 7.64
N SER A 330 10.27 31.54 7.39
CA SER A 330 9.16 31.96 8.24
C SER A 330 8.05 32.53 7.38
N ILE A 331 6.80 32.20 7.74
CA ILE A 331 5.59 32.76 7.15
C ILE A 331 5.20 33.95 8.03
N GLU A 332 5.21 35.14 7.45
CA GLU A 332 4.84 36.37 8.14
C GLU A 332 3.31 36.56 8.19
N ASP A 333 2.86 37.44 9.09
CA ASP A 333 1.45 37.87 9.23
C ASP A 333 0.43 36.74 9.47
N VAL A 334 0.86 35.66 10.13
CA VAL A 334 -0.07 34.59 10.56
C VAL A 334 -0.81 35.04 11.82
N ALA A 335 -2.08 35.38 11.66
CA ALA A 335 -3.01 35.66 12.76
C ALA A 335 -4.01 34.50 12.91
N LEU A 336 -3.80 33.67 13.94
CA LEU A 336 -4.63 32.52 14.24
C LEU A 336 -5.00 32.54 15.73
N SER A 337 -6.30 32.49 16.01
CA SER A 337 -6.84 32.29 17.36
C SER A 337 -8.15 31.52 17.25
N LYS A 338 -8.51 30.79 18.31
CA LYS A 338 -9.81 30.14 18.41
C LYS A 338 -10.96 31.15 18.38
N GLU A 339 -12.04 30.75 17.74
CA GLU A 339 -13.31 31.47 17.67
C GLU A 339 -14.43 30.61 18.27
N GLY A 340 -15.13 31.15 19.29
CA GLY A 340 -16.25 30.44 19.93
C GLY A 340 -15.81 29.19 20.70
N GLU A 341 -16.52 28.08 20.47
CA GLU A 341 -16.28 26.77 21.13
C GLU A 341 -15.53 25.77 20.22
N GLU A 342 -14.91 26.23 19.13
CA GLU A 342 -14.12 25.35 18.26
C GLU A 342 -12.90 24.78 19.01
N THR A 343 -12.41 23.62 18.57
CA THR A 343 -11.15 23.01 19.02
C THR A 343 -9.94 23.72 18.39
N SER A 344 -8.75 23.57 18.96
CA SER A 344 -7.52 24.14 18.37
C SER A 344 -7.22 23.55 16.98
N LEU A 345 -7.59 22.29 16.72
CA LEU A 345 -7.52 21.70 15.39
C LEU A 345 -8.49 22.37 14.40
N GLU A 346 -9.75 22.57 14.78
CA GLU A 346 -10.74 23.24 13.93
C GLU A 346 -10.33 24.69 13.59
N ALA A 347 -9.75 25.41 14.55
CA ALA A 347 -9.19 26.74 14.33
C ALA A 347 -8.06 26.72 13.27
N CYS A 348 -7.14 25.77 13.39
CA CYS A 348 -6.06 25.58 12.42
C CYS A 348 -6.62 25.23 11.02
N GLU A 349 -7.54 24.28 10.92
CA GLU A 349 -8.16 23.88 9.65
C GLU A 349 -8.94 25.02 9.00
N ARG A 350 -9.63 25.85 9.79
CA ARG A 350 -10.32 27.05 9.33
C ARG A 350 -9.33 28.05 8.73
N TYR A 351 -8.21 28.32 9.40
CA TYR A 351 -7.18 29.21 8.86
C TYR A 351 -6.59 28.67 7.56
N MET A 352 -6.32 27.36 7.50
CA MET A 352 -5.71 26.74 6.32
C MET A 352 -6.62 26.75 5.07
N LYS A 353 -7.94 26.91 5.22
CA LYS A 353 -8.86 27.11 4.07
C LYS A 353 -8.52 28.36 3.24
N THR A 354 -7.80 29.33 3.79
CA THR A 354 -7.38 30.54 3.07
C THR A 354 -6.27 30.30 2.03
N TYR A 355 -5.58 29.16 2.10
CA TYR A 355 -4.40 28.87 1.26
C TYR A 355 -4.74 28.27 -0.11
N ASP A 356 -6.02 28.00 -0.40
CA ASP A 356 -6.50 27.30 -1.61
C ASP A 356 -5.58 26.11 -2.01
N ALA A 357 -5.29 25.28 -1.01
CA ALA A 357 -4.31 24.22 -1.09
C ALA A 357 -4.94 22.88 -0.70
N GLN A 358 -4.41 21.80 -1.27
CA GLN A 358 -4.90 20.46 -0.99
C GLN A 358 -4.39 20.00 0.37
N LYS A 359 -5.31 19.59 1.25
CA LYS A 359 -4.99 18.98 2.55
C LYS A 359 -4.32 17.62 2.32
N VAL A 360 -3.22 17.38 3.02
CA VAL A 360 -2.45 16.13 2.96
C VAL A 360 -2.13 15.67 4.38
N ASP A 361 -2.45 14.41 4.66
CA ASP A 361 -2.06 13.74 5.90
C ASP A 361 -0.57 13.34 5.86
N LEU A 362 0.20 13.89 6.80
CA LEU A 362 1.63 13.68 6.95
C LEU A 362 1.96 12.94 8.26
N THR A 363 0.97 12.28 8.86
CA THR A 363 1.14 11.47 10.07
C THR A 363 2.27 10.46 9.90
N GLY A 364 3.18 10.43 10.87
CA GLY A 364 4.36 9.57 10.88
C GLY A 364 5.58 10.14 10.15
N CYS A 365 5.46 11.29 9.49
CA CYS A 365 6.65 12.04 9.05
C CYS A 365 7.43 12.57 10.27
N THR A 366 8.75 12.67 10.14
CA THR A 366 9.60 13.39 11.09
C THR A 366 9.40 14.90 10.97
N LEU A 367 9.77 15.65 12.00
CA LEU A 367 9.71 17.10 11.98
C LEU A 367 10.50 17.68 10.79
N ASP A 368 11.73 17.22 10.54
CA ASP A 368 12.54 17.67 9.39
C ASP A 368 11.86 17.48 8.03
N GLN A 369 11.11 16.38 7.87
CA GLN A 369 10.39 16.09 6.62
C GLN A 369 9.27 17.09 6.36
N VAL A 370 8.55 17.53 7.39
CA VAL A 370 7.42 18.46 7.22
C VAL A 370 7.85 19.93 7.07
N LEU A 371 9.08 20.29 7.48
CA LEU A 371 9.62 21.64 7.27
C LEU A 371 9.70 22.04 5.79
N TYR A 372 9.78 21.06 4.87
CA TYR A 372 9.69 21.34 3.44
C TYR A 372 8.37 22.03 3.07
N VAL A 373 7.24 21.58 3.63
CA VAL A 373 5.92 22.15 3.35
C VAL A 373 5.86 23.61 3.79
N ILE A 374 6.44 23.91 4.97
CA ILE A 374 6.58 25.27 5.48
C ILE A 374 7.41 26.12 4.51
N ASN A 375 8.54 25.60 4.00
CA ASN A 375 9.39 26.31 3.03
C ASN A 375 8.68 26.62 1.69
N ARG A 376 7.65 25.85 1.34
CA ARG A 376 6.80 26.11 0.17
C ARG A 376 5.73 27.19 0.43
N GLY A 377 5.76 27.82 1.61
CA GLY A 377 4.87 28.90 1.98
C GLY A 377 3.48 28.43 2.43
N CYS A 378 3.40 27.23 3.00
CA CYS A 378 2.18 26.67 3.60
C CYS A 378 2.48 26.24 5.05
N PRO A 379 1.78 26.77 6.06
CA PRO A 379 1.91 26.28 7.43
C PRO A 379 1.56 24.80 7.57
N VAL A 380 2.05 24.16 8.63
CA VAL A 380 1.77 22.75 8.95
C VAL A 380 1.06 22.68 10.29
N ILE A 381 -0.07 21.99 10.36
CA ILE A 381 -0.73 21.71 11.63
C ILE A 381 0.01 20.55 12.30
N ALA A 382 0.36 20.69 13.57
CA ALA A 382 0.96 19.64 14.38
C ALA A 382 0.09 19.36 15.60
N LEU A 383 -0.20 18.09 15.88
CA LEU A 383 -0.90 17.72 17.10
C LEU A 383 0.11 17.44 18.21
N THR A 384 -0.06 18.08 19.36
CA THR A 384 0.77 17.86 20.56
C THR A 384 0.11 16.89 21.54
N SER A 385 -1.21 16.73 21.43
CA SER A 385 -2.01 15.72 22.14
C SER A 385 -3.24 15.39 21.30
N ALA A 386 -4.09 14.48 21.78
CA ALA A 386 -5.29 14.09 21.05
C ALA A 386 -6.37 15.19 20.98
N ASP A 387 -6.27 16.20 21.84
CA ASP A 387 -7.19 17.33 21.98
C ASP A 387 -6.56 18.68 21.67
N HIS A 388 -5.25 18.73 21.37
CA HIS A 388 -4.53 19.98 21.13
C HIS A 388 -3.69 19.98 19.86
N ALA A 389 -3.88 21.00 19.03
CA ALA A 389 -3.14 21.26 17.81
C ALA A 389 -2.55 22.67 17.78
N ILE A 390 -1.38 22.79 17.18
CA ILE A 390 -0.65 24.04 16.96
C ILE A 390 -0.35 24.21 15.47
N LEU A 391 -0.09 25.45 15.04
CA LEU A 391 0.26 25.75 13.65
C LEU A 391 1.74 26.12 13.52
N LEU A 392 2.53 25.26 12.87
CA LEU A 392 3.94 25.53 12.57
C LEU A 392 4.05 26.52 11.41
N THR A 393 4.72 27.64 11.64
CA THR A 393 4.78 28.77 10.68
C THR A 393 6.21 29.11 10.26
N GLY A 394 7.21 28.59 10.95
CA GLY A 394 8.60 28.85 10.59
C GLY A 394 9.59 27.93 11.28
N TYR A 395 10.83 27.99 10.83
CA TYR A 395 11.94 27.26 11.40
C TYR A 395 13.28 27.97 11.11
N THR A 396 14.27 27.67 11.94
CA THR A 396 15.69 27.94 11.68
C THR A 396 16.47 26.62 11.69
N LYS A 397 17.80 26.68 11.78
CA LYS A 397 18.62 25.47 12.00
C LYS A 397 18.39 24.81 13.34
N ASN A 398 17.93 25.57 14.35
CA ASN A 398 17.89 25.13 15.73
C ASN A 398 16.48 25.19 16.34
N ASP A 399 15.60 26.01 15.76
CA ASP A 399 14.34 26.41 16.38
C ASP A 399 13.16 26.23 15.43
N ILE A 400 11.98 25.99 16.00
CA ILE A 400 10.69 25.97 15.32
C ILE A 400 9.83 27.09 15.87
N THR A 401 9.18 27.82 14.98
CA THR A 401 8.18 28.84 15.32
C THR A 401 6.79 28.30 15.02
N TYR A 402 5.89 28.44 15.99
CA TYR A 402 4.50 28.03 15.86
C TYR A 402 3.55 29.04 16.50
N ILE A 403 2.26 28.88 16.24
CA ILE A 403 1.18 29.61 16.92
C ILE A 403 0.28 28.59 17.60
N ASP A 404 -0.03 28.86 18.87
CA ASP A 404 -1.04 28.10 19.61
C ASP A 404 -2.39 28.80 19.49
N PRO A 405 -3.42 28.19 18.89
CA PRO A 405 -4.74 28.81 18.74
C PRO A 405 -5.41 29.22 20.06
N GLU A 406 -5.05 28.62 21.20
CA GLU A 406 -5.63 28.91 22.50
C GLU A 406 -5.25 30.30 23.02
N ASN A 407 -4.03 30.77 22.72
CA ASN A 407 -3.55 32.10 23.13
C ASN A 407 -3.37 33.05 21.94
N GLY A 408 -3.28 32.52 20.72
CA GLY A 408 -3.05 33.28 19.48
C GLY A 408 -1.66 33.92 19.36
N GLU A 409 -0.73 33.55 20.24
CA GLU A 409 0.61 34.10 20.29
C GLU A 409 1.61 33.21 19.53
N SER A 410 2.59 33.86 18.89
CA SER A 410 3.70 33.15 18.28
C SER A 410 4.72 32.74 19.33
N GLN A 411 5.08 31.46 19.34
CA GLN A 411 6.05 30.86 20.24
C GLN A 411 7.19 30.25 19.44
N THR A 412 8.38 30.23 20.02
CA THR A 412 9.56 29.61 19.41
C THR A 412 10.22 28.69 20.42
N VAL A 413 10.45 27.44 19.99
CA VAL A 413 11.04 26.38 20.80
C VAL A 413 12.18 25.73 20.03
N SER A 414 13.06 25.01 20.73
CA SER A 414 14.11 24.24 20.05
C SER A 414 13.50 23.09 19.23
N ILE A 415 14.23 22.61 18.21
CA ILE A 415 13.83 21.43 17.43
C ILE A 415 13.55 20.22 18.34
N SER A 416 14.45 19.94 19.30
CA SER A 416 14.30 18.80 20.21
C SER A 416 13.07 18.93 21.11
N GLU A 417 12.71 20.15 21.49
CA GLU A 417 11.50 20.41 22.29
C GLU A 417 10.24 20.19 21.46
N MET A 418 10.21 20.70 20.23
CA MET A 418 9.10 20.45 19.30
C MET A 418 8.93 18.96 18.99
N GLU A 419 10.02 18.22 18.74
CA GLU A 419 9.99 16.77 18.57
C GLU A 419 9.40 16.06 19.79
N GLY A 420 9.74 16.52 21.00
CA GLY A 420 9.15 16.03 22.24
C GLY A 420 7.64 16.29 22.28
N MET A 421 7.19 17.50 21.94
CA MET A 421 5.78 17.90 21.96
C MET A 421 4.91 17.07 21.02
N VAL A 422 5.40 16.75 19.82
CA VAL A 422 4.63 16.02 18.80
C VAL A 422 4.79 14.49 18.87
N SER A 423 5.80 13.99 19.59
CA SER A 423 6.05 12.55 19.71
C SER A 423 4.88 11.78 20.33
N GLY A 424 4.21 12.37 21.33
CA GLY A 424 3.07 11.78 22.03
C GLY A 424 1.84 11.56 21.16
N SER A 425 1.70 12.31 20.06
CA SER A 425 0.61 12.14 19.08
C SER A 425 0.99 11.18 17.94
N GLY A 426 2.16 10.53 18.01
CA GLY A 426 2.67 9.70 16.93
C GLY A 426 3.20 10.50 15.74
N ASN A 427 3.70 11.73 15.98
CA ASN A 427 4.12 12.66 14.94
C ASN A 427 3.00 12.95 13.94
N THR A 428 1.85 13.36 14.46
CA THR A 428 0.74 13.74 13.61
C THR A 428 0.96 15.14 13.05
N PHE A 429 1.06 15.21 11.73
CA PHE A 429 1.16 16.45 10.98
C PHE A 429 0.13 16.48 9.86
N ILE A 430 -0.45 17.66 9.61
CA ILE A 430 -1.35 17.90 8.49
C ILE A 430 -0.76 19.05 7.67
N GLY A 431 -0.36 18.73 6.44
CA GLY A 431 0.21 19.68 5.49
C GLY A 431 -0.80 20.13 4.45
N TYR A 432 -0.45 21.20 3.73
CA TYR A 432 -1.25 21.73 2.63
C TYR A 432 -0.35 22.03 1.43
N ILE A 433 -0.72 21.48 0.27
CA ILE A 433 0.12 21.50 -0.94
C ILE A 433 -0.61 22.25 -2.06
N LYS A 434 0.06 23.27 -2.60
CA LYS A 434 -0.46 24.15 -3.66
C LYS A 434 -0.32 23.51 -5.03
#